data_AF-F9P438-F1
#
_entry.id   AF-F9P438-F1
#
_cell.length_a   1.000
_cell.length_b   1.000
_cell.length_c   1.000
_cell.angle_alpha   90.00
_cell.angle_beta   90.00
_cell.angle_gamma   90.00
#
_symmetry.space_group_name_H-M   'P 1'
#
loop_
_entity.id
_entity.type
_entity.pdbx_description
1 polymer ?
#
loop_
_entity_poly.entity_id
_entity_poly.type
_entity_poly.pdbx_seq_one_letter_code
_entity_poly.pdbx_strand_id
1 'polypeptide(L)'
;MVKEEELKSYLQEQTRLSYRLWALLQTVVLLLLVPLFLALGMPLWGWFILVFLMLIAKWFVFLQKSQKFYQGAGVNWSYLIAYEERRKQTILRFFALFTNVKGISNSVKRRAYLDGLTNILPKRQSTTWQNIYLRSYLRNGDFLALTIRLLFLSLLGIGFISQSWIAAIFVALLNYLLLFQLTALYNAFDYQYLTFLFPLETGLKLKGVKQVIILIGYSVLFVETMMALLFFQDRVALLFMIGITLLLYFIYLPFKLRSLVD
;
A
#
# COMPACT_ATOMS: atom_id res chain seq x y z
N MET A 1 -29.90 -21.58 14.81
CA MET A 1 -30.54 -22.01 13.55
C MET A 1 -31.45 -20.91 13.00
N VAL A 2 -32.53 -20.49 13.69
CA VAL A 2 -33.50 -19.47 13.20
C VAL A 2 -32.87 -18.12 12.79
N LYS A 3 -31.99 -17.54 13.62
CA LYS A 3 -31.30 -16.28 13.29
C LYS A 3 -30.34 -16.38 12.09
N GLU A 4 -29.87 -17.58 11.75
CA GLU A 4 -29.01 -17.78 10.59
C GLU A 4 -29.84 -17.83 9.29
N GLU A 5 -31.03 -18.39 9.34
CA GLU A 5 -31.96 -18.40 8.19
C GLU A 5 -32.50 -17.00 7.90
N GLU A 6 -32.83 -16.22 8.93
CA GLU A 6 -33.19 -14.80 8.79
C GLU A 6 -32.04 -13.96 8.22
N LEU A 7 -30.80 -14.24 8.63
CA LEU A 7 -29.63 -13.56 8.09
C LEU A 7 -29.39 -13.95 6.61
N LYS A 8 -29.61 -15.23 6.25
CA LYS A 8 -29.49 -15.70 4.86
C LYS A 8 -30.53 -15.03 3.96
N SER A 9 -31.80 -14.97 4.38
CA SER A 9 -32.85 -14.30 3.60
C SER A 9 -32.55 -12.80 3.44
N TYR A 10 -32.14 -12.13 4.52
CA TYR A 10 -31.74 -10.73 4.48
C TYR A 10 -30.54 -10.50 3.54
N LEU A 11 -29.51 -11.35 3.59
CA LEU A 11 -28.36 -11.26 2.69
C LEU A 11 -28.75 -11.48 1.23
N GLN A 12 -29.67 -12.41 0.93
CA GLN A 12 -30.16 -12.64 -0.42
C GLN A 12 -30.97 -11.45 -0.96
N GLU A 13 -31.82 -10.86 -0.13
CA GLU A 13 -32.59 -9.66 -0.49
C GLU A 13 -31.67 -8.46 -0.73
N GLN A 14 -30.71 -8.20 0.17
CA GLN A 14 -29.74 -7.10 0.03
C GLN A 14 -28.81 -7.29 -1.17
N THR A 15 -28.43 -8.54 -1.46
CA THR A 15 -27.69 -8.91 -2.67
C THR A 15 -28.51 -8.52 -3.91
N ARG A 16 -29.80 -8.90 -3.98
CA ARG A 16 -30.69 -8.58 -5.10
C ARG A 16 -30.93 -7.07 -5.27
N LEU A 17 -31.14 -6.33 -4.17
CA LEU A 17 -31.32 -4.88 -4.20
C LEU A 17 -30.05 -4.15 -4.62
N SER A 18 -28.89 -4.57 -4.11
CA SER A 18 -27.60 -4.01 -4.51
C SER A 18 -27.34 -4.23 -6.01
N TYR A 19 -27.66 -5.42 -6.55
CA TYR A 19 -27.58 -5.68 -7.99
C TYR A 19 -28.48 -4.74 -8.79
N ARG A 20 -29.74 -4.57 -8.38
CA ARG A 20 -30.70 -3.68 -9.07
C ARG A 20 -30.23 -2.22 -9.06
N LEU A 21 -29.75 -1.72 -7.92
CA LEU A 21 -29.25 -0.34 -7.82
C LEU A 21 -28.01 -0.12 -8.71
N TRP A 22 -27.05 -1.04 -8.70
CA TRP A 22 -25.84 -0.94 -9.51
C TRP A 22 -26.08 -1.17 -11.01
N ALA A 23 -27.09 -1.97 -11.37
CA ALA A 23 -27.55 -2.12 -12.75
C ALA A 23 -28.23 -0.85 -13.23
N LEU A 24 -29.13 -0.26 -12.44
CA LEU A 24 -29.80 1.00 -12.75
C LEU A 24 -28.79 2.13 -12.94
N LEU A 25 -27.85 2.30 -12.00
CA LEU A 25 -26.82 3.34 -12.08
C LEU A 25 -25.97 3.18 -13.36
N GLN A 26 -25.58 1.94 -13.69
CA GLN A 26 -24.86 1.68 -14.94
C GLN A 26 -25.68 2.03 -16.18
N THR A 27 -26.96 1.64 -16.23
CA THR A 27 -27.82 1.98 -17.38
C THR A 27 -27.98 3.49 -17.54
N VAL A 28 -28.07 4.25 -16.45
CA VAL A 28 -28.14 5.73 -16.49
C VAL A 28 -26.84 6.33 -17.02
N VAL A 29 -25.68 5.85 -16.55
CA VAL A 29 -24.36 6.33 -17.04
C VAL A 29 -24.15 6.01 -18.52
N LEU A 30 -24.52 4.81 -18.95
CA LEU A 30 -24.42 4.40 -20.36
C LEU A 30 -25.40 5.18 -21.25
N LEU A 31 -26.56 5.56 -20.72
CA LEU A 31 -27.54 6.41 -21.41
C LEU A 31 -27.01 7.84 -21.59
N LEU A 32 -26.32 8.39 -20.59
CA LEU A 32 -25.68 9.71 -20.69
C LEU A 32 -24.55 9.72 -21.74
N LEU A 33 -23.90 8.58 -21.99
CA LEU A 33 -22.86 8.43 -23.00
C LEU A 33 -23.38 8.19 -24.43
N VAL A 34 -24.70 7.97 -24.63
CA VAL A 34 -25.32 7.79 -25.95
C VAL A 34 -24.97 8.90 -26.96
N PRO A 35 -25.05 10.20 -26.64
CA PRO A 35 -24.70 11.27 -27.59
C PRO A 35 -23.22 11.20 -28.04
N LEU A 36 -22.31 10.75 -27.17
CA LEU A 36 -20.90 10.55 -27.52
C LEU A 36 -20.71 9.38 -28.48
N PHE A 37 -21.47 8.29 -28.29
CA PHE A 37 -21.44 7.13 -29.17
C PHE A 37 -22.03 7.39 -30.56
N LEU A 38 -23.07 8.22 -30.64
CA LEU A 38 -23.63 8.70 -31.90
C LEU A 38 -22.65 9.60 -32.65
N ALA A 39 -21.91 10.46 -31.94
CA ALA A 39 -20.86 11.30 -32.53
C ALA A 39 -19.66 10.47 -33.07
N LEU A 40 -19.42 9.27 -32.53
CA LEU A 40 -18.39 8.33 -33.00
C LEU A 40 -18.82 7.49 -34.21
N GLY A 41 -20.07 7.65 -34.70
CA GLY A 41 -20.58 6.90 -35.86
C GLY A 41 -20.93 5.44 -35.58
N MET A 42 -21.06 5.03 -34.31
CA MET A 42 -21.42 3.66 -33.99
C MET A 42 -22.94 3.41 -34.13
N PRO A 43 -23.35 2.26 -34.70
CA PRO A 43 -24.76 1.91 -34.82
C PRO A 43 -25.41 1.70 -33.44
N LEU A 44 -26.66 2.15 -33.27
CA LEU A 44 -27.43 2.03 -32.02
C LEU A 44 -27.50 0.59 -31.48
N TRP A 45 -27.47 -0.42 -32.35
CA TRP A 45 -27.43 -1.84 -31.98
C TRP A 45 -26.15 -2.22 -31.21
N GLY A 46 -25.01 -1.60 -31.54
CA GLY A 46 -23.75 -1.81 -30.82
C GLY A 46 -23.81 -1.34 -29.36
N TRP A 47 -24.57 -0.27 -29.10
CA TRP A 47 -24.82 0.21 -27.73
C TRP A 47 -25.65 -0.79 -26.93
N PHE A 48 -26.73 -1.33 -27.50
CA PHE A 48 -27.55 -2.35 -26.82
C PHE A 48 -26.75 -3.62 -26.50
N ILE A 49 -25.91 -4.09 -27.43
CA ILE A 49 -25.04 -5.25 -27.21
C ILE A 49 -24.05 -4.98 -26.06
N LEU A 50 -23.46 -3.79 -26.00
CA LEU A 50 -22.50 -3.41 -24.95
C LEU A 50 -23.16 -3.33 -23.57
N VAL A 51 -24.37 -2.75 -23.48
CA VAL A 51 -25.17 -2.72 -22.24
C VAL A 51 -25.47 -4.14 -21.78
N PHE A 52 -25.94 -5.00 -22.68
CA PHE A 52 -26.31 -6.38 -22.36
C PHE A 52 -25.09 -7.21 -21.91
N LEU A 53 -23.97 -7.09 -22.61
CA LEU A 53 -22.72 -7.78 -22.27
C LEU A 53 -22.18 -7.34 -20.91
N MET A 54 -22.22 -6.04 -20.59
CA MET A 54 -21.82 -5.56 -19.27
C MET A 54 -22.76 -6.03 -18.14
N LEU A 55 -24.07 -6.16 -18.40
CA LEU A 55 -25.02 -6.68 -17.41
C LEU A 55 -24.75 -8.15 -17.08
N ILE A 56 -24.45 -8.97 -18.11
CA ILE A 56 -24.06 -10.38 -17.93
C ILE A 56 -22.74 -10.49 -17.16
N ALA A 57 -21.74 -9.69 -17.53
CA ALA A 57 -20.46 -9.67 -16.84
C ALA A 57 -20.64 -9.31 -15.35
N LYS A 58 -21.48 -8.31 -15.04
CA LYS A 58 -21.78 -7.95 -13.65
C LYS A 58 -22.56 -9.04 -12.92
N TRP A 59 -23.51 -9.71 -13.57
CA TRP A 59 -24.22 -10.84 -12.98
C TRP A 59 -23.24 -11.92 -12.52
N PHE A 60 -22.27 -12.27 -13.38
CA PHE A 60 -21.25 -13.27 -13.06
C PHE A 60 -20.33 -12.84 -11.90
N VAL A 61 -19.85 -11.59 -11.91
CA VAL A 61 -19.05 -11.03 -10.81
C VAL A 61 -19.80 -11.05 -9.49
N PHE A 62 -21.10 -10.74 -9.53
CA PHE A 62 -21.92 -10.68 -8.34
C PHE A 62 -22.25 -12.07 -7.79
N LEU A 63 -22.44 -13.05 -8.67
CA LEU A 63 -22.59 -14.45 -8.29
C LEU A 63 -21.34 -14.98 -7.57
N GLN A 64 -20.14 -14.70 -8.13
CA GLN A 64 -18.87 -15.05 -7.49
C GLN A 64 -18.66 -14.34 -6.15
N LYS A 65 -19.08 -13.07 -6.05
CA LYS A 65 -18.96 -12.30 -4.80
C LYS A 65 -19.95 -12.80 -3.75
N SER A 66 -21.16 -13.19 -4.16
CA SER A 66 -22.20 -13.77 -3.31
C SER A 66 -21.77 -15.13 -2.76
N GLN A 67 -21.20 -16.00 -3.60
CA GLN A 67 -20.69 -17.31 -3.19
C GLN A 67 -19.64 -17.23 -2.08
N LYS A 68 -18.84 -16.16 -2.01
CA LYS A 68 -17.85 -15.99 -0.92
C LYS A 68 -18.49 -15.76 0.47
N PHE A 69 -19.75 -15.35 0.53
CA PHE A 69 -20.50 -15.22 1.78
C PHE A 69 -21.05 -16.57 2.28
N TYR A 70 -21.12 -17.57 1.42
CA TYR A 70 -21.64 -18.90 1.73
C TYR A 70 -20.52 -19.94 1.71
N GLN A 71 -20.33 -20.68 2.81
CA GLN A 71 -19.46 -21.85 2.84
C GLN A 71 -20.35 -23.09 2.98
N GLY A 72 -20.60 -23.78 1.86
CA GLY A 72 -21.51 -24.92 1.82
C GLY A 72 -22.94 -24.54 2.20
N ALA A 73 -23.55 -25.25 3.14
CA ALA A 73 -24.91 -25.00 3.62
C ALA A 73 -24.99 -23.89 4.71
N GLY A 74 -23.85 -23.33 5.14
CA GLY A 74 -23.75 -22.37 6.24
C GLY A 74 -23.22 -21.00 5.82
N VAL A 75 -23.46 -20.00 6.68
CA VAL A 75 -22.89 -18.65 6.51
C VAL A 75 -21.42 -18.64 6.94
N ASN A 76 -20.54 -18.05 6.14
CA ASN A 76 -19.13 -17.86 6.55
C ASN A 76 -19.01 -16.68 7.52
N TRP A 77 -19.22 -16.96 8.81
CA TRP A 77 -19.13 -15.97 9.88
C TRP A 77 -17.77 -15.25 9.94
N SER A 78 -16.67 -15.97 9.71
CA SER A 78 -15.32 -15.37 9.73
C SER A 78 -15.16 -14.31 8.63
N TYR A 79 -15.70 -14.58 7.43
CA TYR A 79 -15.67 -13.64 6.32
C TYR A 79 -16.63 -12.46 6.56
N LEU A 80 -17.83 -12.70 7.09
CA LEU A 80 -18.79 -11.64 7.42
C LEU A 80 -18.27 -10.67 8.46
N ILE A 81 -17.68 -11.18 9.55
CA ILE A 81 -17.10 -10.36 10.61
C ILE A 81 -15.98 -9.50 10.03
N ALA A 82 -15.07 -10.11 9.26
CA ALA A 82 -13.97 -9.38 8.62
C ALA A 82 -14.47 -8.35 7.59
N TYR A 83 -15.56 -8.62 6.88
CA TYR A 83 -16.17 -7.68 5.94
C TYR A 83 -16.79 -6.49 6.67
N GLU A 84 -17.55 -6.75 7.74
CA GLU A 84 -18.19 -5.73 8.55
C GLU A 84 -17.17 -4.82 9.25
N GLU A 85 -16.10 -5.40 9.77
CA GLU A 85 -15.01 -4.64 10.39
C GLU A 85 -14.33 -3.71 9.39
N ARG A 86 -14.11 -4.14 8.15
CA ARG A 86 -13.59 -3.27 7.07
C ARG A 86 -14.53 -2.12 6.77
N ARG A 87 -15.84 -2.38 6.68
CA ARG A 87 -16.85 -1.34 6.43
C ARG A 87 -16.84 -0.29 7.54
N LYS A 88 -16.84 -0.72 8.81
CA LYS A 88 -16.75 0.18 9.97
C LYS A 88 -15.49 1.04 9.91
N GLN A 89 -14.34 0.44 9.57
CA GLN A 89 -13.08 1.19 9.43
C GLN A 89 -13.14 2.23 8.30
N THR A 90 -13.79 1.95 7.16
CA THR A 90 -13.97 2.95 6.10
C THR A 90 -14.78 4.15 6.57
N ILE A 91 -15.88 3.90 7.29
CA ILE A 91 -16.75 4.95 7.84
C ILE A 91 -15.98 5.78 8.88
N LEU A 92 -15.26 5.12 9.80
CA LEU A 92 -14.44 5.81 10.80
C LEU A 92 -13.37 6.68 10.15
N ARG A 93 -12.72 6.22 9.08
CA ARG A 93 -11.74 7.02 8.33
C ARG A 93 -12.36 8.24 7.65
N PHE A 94 -13.60 8.13 7.16
CA PHE A 94 -14.31 9.29 6.61
C PHE A 94 -14.57 10.32 7.70
N PHE A 95 -15.08 9.90 8.87
CA PHE A 95 -15.30 10.82 9.99
C PHE A 95 -14.01 11.41 10.56
N ALA A 96 -12.90 10.65 10.48
CA ALA A 96 -11.57 11.09 10.87
C ALA A 96 -11.08 12.32 10.08
N LEU A 97 -11.59 12.54 8.87
CA LEU A 97 -11.27 13.72 8.07
C LEU A 97 -11.85 15.01 8.67
N PHE A 98 -12.90 14.89 9.48
CA PHE A 98 -13.60 16.03 10.07
C PHE A 98 -13.35 16.18 11.57
N THR A 99 -13.15 15.07 12.28
CA THR A 99 -12.98 15.07 13.74
C THR A 99 -12.03 13.96 14.17
N ASN A 100 -11.38 14.12 15.33
CA ASN A 100 -10.51 13.08 15.88
C ASN A 100 -11.37 11.93 16.44
N VAL A 101 -11.48 10.84 15.69
CA VAL A 101 -12.26 9.65 16.07
C VAL A 101 -11.35 8.57 16.66
N LYS A 102 -11.69 8.08 17.86
CA LYS A 102 -11.00 6.93 18.49
C LYS A 102 -11.40 5.62 17.79
N GLY A 103 -10.44 4.72 17.55
CA GLY A 103 -10.72 3.37 17.03
C GLY A 103 -10.40 3.13 15.55
N ILE A 104 -9.73 4.07 14.86
CA ILE A 104 -9.11 3.78 13.56
C ILE A 104 -7.96 2.81 13.79
N SER A 105 -8.12 1.58 13.31
CA SER A 105 -7.08 0.57 13.39
C SER A 105 -6.32 0.54 12.08
N ASN A 106 -5.00 0.67 12.15
CA ASN A 106 -4.15 0.35 11.03
C ASN A 106 -4.18 -1.16 10.82
N SER A 107 -4.97 -1.59 9.82
CA SER A 107 -5.12 -3.00 9.51
C SER A 107 -3.79 -3.58 9.00
N VAL A 108 -3.17 -4.39 9.85
CA VAL A 108 -1.93 -5.11 9.54
C VAL A 108 -2.29 -6.39 8.79
N LYS A 109 -2.32 -6.32 7.46
CA LYS A 109 -2.62 -7.48 6.61
C LYS A 109 -1.37 -8.34 6.37
N ARG A 110 -1.47 -9.67 6.57
CA ARG A 110 -0.41 -10.62 6.21
C ARG A 110 -0.17 -10.59 4.70
N ARG A 111 1.07 -10.30 4.29
CA ARG A 111 1.53 -10.28 2.88
C ARG A 111 2.46 -11.47 2.66
N ALA A 112 1.90 -12.65 2.35
CA ALA A 112 2.68 -13.88 2.19
C ALA A 112 3.75 -13.79 1.09
N TYR A 113 3.59 -12.92 0.10
CA TYR A 113 4.59 -12.70 -0.95
C TYR A 113 5.86 -11.99 -0.46
N LEU A 114 5.83 -11.33 0.71
CA LEU A 114 6.99 -10.68 1.32
C LEU A 114 7.73 -11.58 2.32
N ASP A 115 7.20 -12.77 2.61
CA ASP A 115 7.85 -13.72 3.52
C ASP A 115 9.21 -14.19 2.96
N GLY A 116 9.37 -14.23 1.63
CA GLY A 116 10.64 -14.56 0.97
C GLY A 116 11.78 -13.59 1.32
N LEU A 117 11.50 -12.28 1.37
CA LEU A 117 12.49 -11.25 1.73
C LEU A 117 12.91 -11.36 3.21
N THR A 118 12.05 -11.90 4.08
CA THR A 118 12.40 -12.15 5.50
C THR A 118 13.27 -13.38 5.72
N ASN A 119 13.35 -14.29 4.75
CA ASN A 119 14.20 -15.49 4.84
C ASN A 119 15.63 -15.24 4.33
N ILE A 120 15.91 -14.10 3.69
CA ILE A 120 17.24 -13.74 3.18
C ILE A 120 18.22 -13.39 4.31
N LEU A 121 17.71 -12.93 5.46
CA LEU A 121 18.55 -12.60 6.61
C LEU A 121 18.80 -13.84 7.50
N PRO A 122 20.05 -14.18 7.83
CA PRO A 122 20.36 -15.30 8.70
C PRO A 122 19.75 -15.07 10.09
N LYS A 123 19.10 -16.10 10.63
CA LYS A 123 18.49 -16.07 11.97
C LYS A 123 19.56 -16.30 13.04
N ARG A 124 20.39 -15.28 13.31
CA ARG A 124 21.42 -15.28 14.36
C ARG A 124 21.06 -14.26 15.44
N GLN A 125 21.49 -14.51 16.68
CA GLN A 125 21.18 -13.64 17.83
C GLN A 125 21.64 -12.19 17.61
N SER A 126 22.73 -11.98 16.87
CA SER A 126 23.27 -10.67 16.48
C SER A 126 22.46 -9.92 15.42
N THR A 127 21.61 -10.60 14.64
CA THR A 127 20.75 -10.00 13.59
C THR A 127 19.28 -9.95 14.00
N THR A 128 18.95 -10.30 15.25
CA THR A 128 17.58 -10.34 15.78
C THR A 128 16.84 -9.02 15.56
N TRP A 129 17.47 -7.89 15.90
CA TRP A 129 16.88 -6.57 15.69
C TRP A 129 16.65 -6.25 14.21
N GLN A 130 17.61 -6.55 13.32
CA GLN A 130 17.43 -6.35 11.87
C GLN A 130 16.21 -7.12 11.36
N ASN A 131 16.04 -8.37 11.78
CA ASN A 131 14.91 -9.21 11.38
C ASN A 131 13.58 -8.67 11.91
N ILE A 132 13.54 -8.19 13.15
CA ILE A 132 12.34 -7.61 13.76
C ILE A 132 11.96 -6.31 13.02
N TYR A 133 12.92 -5.43 12.77
CA TYR A 133 12.68 -4.16 12.07
C TYR A 133 12.33 -4.36 10.59
N LEU A 134 12.98 -5.28 9.89
CA LEU A 134 12.62 -5.63 8.52
C LEU A 134 11.20 -6.21 8.45
N ARG A 135 10.86 -7.12 9.37
CA ARG A 135 9.50 -7.69 9.45
C ARG A 135 8.48 -6.61 9.79
N SER A 136 8.82 -5.66 10.65
CA SER A 136 7.97 -4.50 10.97
C SER A 136 7.74 -3.62 9.75
N TYR A 137 8.79 -3.29 9.01
CA TYR A 137 8.70 -2.52 7.77
C TYR A 137 7.81 -3.21 6.72
N LEU A 138 7.98 -4.53 6.53
CA LEU A 138 7.21 -5.29 5.55
C LEU A 138 5.75 -5.52 5.97
N ARG A 139 5.50 -5.63 7.28
CA ARG A 139 4.18 -5.92 7.86
C ARG A 139 3.36 -4.65 8.12
N ASN A 140 4.00 -3.55 8.52
CA ASN A 140 3.37 -2.24 8.63
C ASN A 140 3.16 -1.67 7.23
N GLY A 141 1.93 -1.86 6.74
CA GLY A 141 1.55 -1.50 5.38
C GLY A 141 1.73 -0.02 5.03
N ASP A 142 1.84 0.86 6.02
CA ASP A 142 2.04 2.29 5.80
C ASP A 142 3.45 2.60 5.31
N PHE A 143 4.50 2.12 6.00
CA PHE A 143 5.90 2.36 5.62
C PHE A 143 6.24 1.79 4.25
N LEU A 144 5.87 0.54 3.97
CA LEU A 144 6.13 -0.08 2.67
C LEU A 144 5.36 0.63 1.55
N ALA A 145 4.08 0.92 1.74
CA ALA A 145 3.29 1.61 0.71
C ALA A 145 3.81 3.03 0.44
N LEU A 146 4.31 3.68 1.48
CA LEU A 146 4.93 5.00 1.40
C LEU A 146 6.27 4.96 0.66
N THR A 147 7.14 3.97 0.92
CA THR A 147 8.36 3.74 0.12
C THR A 147 8.01 3.50 -1.36
N ILE A 148 7.06 2.60 -1.65
CA ILE A 148 6.65 2.32 -3.04
C ILE A 148 6.09 3.57 -3.72
N ARG A 149 5.28 4.38 -3.01
CA ARG A 149 4.73 5.62 -3.55
C ARG A 149 5.82 6.61 -3.93
N LEU A 150 6.79 6.83 -3.04
CA LEU A 150 7.91 7.74 -3.30
C LEU A 150 8.82 7.22 -4.41
N LEU A 151 9.13 5.93 -4.42
CA LEU A 151 9.89 5.28 -5.49
C LEU A 151 9.16 5.41 -6.83
N PHE A 152 7.84 5.22 -6.86
CA PHE A 152 7.07 5.40 -8.09
C PHE A 152 7.12 6.85 -8.56
N LEU A 153 6.99 7.82 -7.64
CA LEU A 153 7.07 9.24 -7.96
C LEU A 153 8.48 9.65 -8.43
N SER A 154 9.54 9.07 -7.86
CA SER A 154 10.91 9.35 -8.28
C SER A 154 11.20 8.75 -9.66
N LEU A 155 10.74 7.53 -9.94
CA LEU A 155 10.81 6.93 -11.27
C LEU A 155 10.05 7.74 -12.32
N LEU A 156 8.85 8.24 -12.00
CA LEU A 156 8.13 9.16 -12.86
C LEU A 156 8.91 10.46 -13.08
N GLY A 157 9.51 11.02 -12.03
CA GLY A 157 10.37 12.20 -12.13
C GLY A 157 11.54 11.99 -13.11
N ILE A 158 12.20 10.83 -13.04
CA ILE A 158 13.30 10.48 -13.95
C ILE A 158 12.80 10.34 -15.40
N GLY A 159 11.63 9.73 -15.61
CA GLY A 159 11.11 9.46 -16.95
C GLY A 159 10.43 10.65 -17.65
N PHE A 160 9.78 11.54 -16.90
CA PHE A 160 8.99 12.64 -17.47
C PHE A 160 9.74 13.98 -17.52
N ILE A 161 10.75 14.20 -16.68
CA ILE A 161 11.48 15.47 -16.64
C ILE A 161 12.64 15.42 -17.63
N SER A 162 12.52 16.16 -18.74
CA SER A 162 13.55 16.19 -19.80
C SER A 162 14.89 16.77 -19.33
N GLN A 163 14.92 17.58 -18.28
CA GLN A 163 16.14 18.21 -17.76
C GLN A 163 16.77 17.40 -16.62
N SER A 164 17.93 16.78 -16.91
CA SER A 164 18.66 15.88 -15.99
C SER A 164 18.90 16.47 -14.59
N TRP A 165 19.28 17.75 -14.51
CA TRP A 165 19.56 18.42 -13.22
C TRP A 165 18.33 18.63 -12.35
N ILE A 166 17.20 19.01 -12.96
CA ILE A 166 15.94 19.23 -12.24
C ILE A 166 15.42 17.87 -11.73
N ALA A 167 15.48 16.85 -12.59
CA ALA A 167 15.15 15.48 -12.21
C ALA A 167 16.02 14.97 -11.05
N ALA A 168 17.33 15.20 -11.10
CA ALA A 168 18.26 14.79 -10.03
C ALA A 168 17.94 15.44 -8.68
N ILE A 169 17.69 16.76 -8.66
CA ILE A 169 17.32 17.49 -7.43
C ILE A 169 15.98 16.99 -6.90
N PHE A 170 15.00 16.76 -7.79
CA PHE A 170 13.69 16.24 -7.40
C PHE A 170 13.78 14.85 -6.76
N VAL A 171 14.53 13.94 -7.37
CA VAL A 171 14.76 12.58 -6.82
C VAL A 171 15.53 12.63 -5.50
N ALA A 172 16.52 13.51 -5.38
CA ALA A 172 17.25 13.71 -4.13
C ALA A 172 16.31 14.19 -3.00
N LEU A 173 15.38 15.08 -3.30
CA LEU A 173 14.37 15.56 -2.34
C LEU A 173 13.41 14.44 -1.91
N LEU A 174 12.96 13.59 -2.85
CA LEU A 174 12.12 12.44 -2.52
C LEU A 174 12.86 11.41 -1.65
N ASN A 175 14.15 11.17 -1.93
CA ASN A 175 15.00 10.32 -1.09
C ASN A 175 15.18 10.88 0.32
N TYR A 176 15.32 12.20 0.46
CA TYR A 176 15.35 12.85 1.76
C TYR A 176 14.06 12.61 2.55
N LEU A 177 12.90 12.80 1.92
CA LEU A 177 11.60 12.52 2.54
C LEU A 177 11.46 11.05 2.97
N LEU A 178 11.89 10.14 2.10
CA LEU A 178 11.89 8.70 2.37
C LEU A 178 12.76 8.35 3.59
N LEU A 179 13.96 8.91 3.66
CA LEU A 179 14.87 8.75 4.80
C LEU A 179 14.24 9.27 6.09
N PHE A 180 13.68 10.49 6.05
CA PHE A 180 13.02 11.10 7.21
C PHE A 180 11.88 10.21 7.72
N GLN A 181 11.03 9.71 6.83
CA GLN A 181 9.90 8.84 7.17
C GLN A 181 10.35 7.48 7.70
N LEU A 182 11.43 6.90 7.17
CA LEU A 182 12.03 5.66 7.68
C LEU A 182 12.60 5.82 9.10
N THR A 183 13.00 7.02 9.50
CA THR A 183 13.45 7.28 10.88
C THR A 183 12.35 6.99 11.91
N ALA A 184 11.07 7.18 11.56
CA ALA A 184 9.94 6.84 12.43
C ALA A 184 9.83 5.33 12.72
N LEU A 185 10.53 4.48 11.96
CA LEU A 185 10.63 3.04 12.24
C LEU A 185 11.35 2.76 13.57
N TYR A 186 12.22 3.68 14.04
CA TYR A 186 12.88 3.56 15.35
C TYR A 186 11.85 3.48 16.49
N ASN A 187 10.88 4.39 16.49
CA ASN A 187 9.85 4.53 17.53
C ASN A 187 8.75 3.46 17.44
N ALA A 188 8.67 2.70 16.35
CA ALA A 188 7.61 1.71 16.12
C ALA A 188 7.59 0.58 17.16
N PHE A 189 8.70 0.37 17.89
CA PHE A 189 8.83 -0.67 18.91
C PHE A 189 9.01 -0.13 20.33
N ASP A 190 9.02 1.19 20.55
CA ASP A 190 9.19 1.77 21.89
C ASP A 190 8.01 1.43 22.82
N TYR A 191 6.82 1.25 22.25
CA TYR A 191 5.60 0.96 23.00
C TYR A 191 5.31 -0.53 23.18
N GLN A 192 6.14 -1.44 22.64
CA GLN A 192 5.86 -2.87 22.69
C GLN A 192 6.55 -3.52 23.90
N TYR A 193 5.79 -3.84 24.95
CA TYR A 193 6.34 -4.37 26.20
C TYR A 193 7.21 -5.63 26.04
N LEU A 194 6.93 -6.46 25.03
CA LEU A 194 7.72 -7.67 24.75
C LEU A 194 9.17 -7.37 24.34
N THR A 195 9.48 -6.15 23.87
CA THR A 195 10.87 -5.80 23.54
C THR A 195 11.77 -5.62 24.76
N PHE A 196 11.20 -5.34 25.94
CA PHE A 196 11.96 -5.26 27.20
C PHE A 196 12.38 -6.62 27.75
N LEU A 197 11.77 -7.70 27.26
CA LEU A 197 12.11 -9.08 27.67
C LEU A 197 13.33 -9.63 26.91
N PHE A 198 13.83 -8.94 25.87
CA PHE A 198 15.01 -9.37 25.15
C PHE A 198 16.29 -8.96 25.90
N PRO A 199 17.19 -9.91 26.23
CA PRO A 199 18.49 -9.60 26.84
C PRO A 199 19.45 -9.11 25.76
N LEU A 200 19.16 -7.95 25.16
CA LEU A 200 19.97 -7.35 24.10
C LEU A 200 20.30 -5.90 24.49
N GLU A 201 21.58 -5.55 24.43
CA GLU A 201 22.05 -4.18 24.69
C GLU A 201 21.31 -3.17 23.82
N THR A 202 20.94 -2.02 24.39
CA THR A 202 20.24 -0.93 23.70
C THR A 202 21.01 -0.42 22.47
N GLY A 203 22.35 -0.53 22.48
CA GLY A 203 23.20 -0.22 21.32
C GLY A 203 22.98 -1.11 20.10
N LEU A 204 22.54 -2.36 20.28
CA LEU A 204 22.22 -3.29 19.18
C LEU A 204 20.92 -2.91 18.46
N LYS A 205 19.98 -2.25 19.17
CA LYS A 205 18.71 -1.75 18.60
C LYS A 205 18.97 -0.68 17.54
N LEU A 206 19.79 0.33 17.88
CA LEU A 206 20.19 1.41 16.96
C LEU A 206 20.93 0.89 15.73
N LYS A 207 21.86 -0.04 15.95
CA LYS A 207 22.61 -0.67 14.86
C LYS A 207 21.69 -1.45 13.91
N GLY A 208 20.72 -2.18 14.46
CA GLY A 208 19.73 -2.93 13.70
C GLY A 208 18.82 -2.04 12.85
N VAL A 209 18.27 -0.96 13.42
CA VAL A 209 17.45 0.01 12.68
C VAL A 209 18.25 0.66 11.57
N LYS A 210 19.47 1.15 11.88
CA LYS A 210 20.34 1.78 10.89
C LYS A 210 20.60 0.85 9.70
N GLN A 211 20.90 -0.42 9.96
CA GLN A 211 21.14 -1.42 8.91
C GLN A 211 19.91 -1.68 8.05
N VAL A 212 18.71 -1.72 8.62
CA VAL A 212 17.46 -1.91 7.85
C VAL A 212 17.16 -0.67 6.99
N ILE A 213 17.31 0.53 7.54
CA ILE A 213 17.09 1.78 6.78
C ILE A 213 18.08 1.89 5.62
N ILE A 214 19.35 1.57 5.85
CA ILE A 214 20.39 1.54 4.82
C ILE A 214 20.08 0.49 3.75
N LEU A 215 19.64 -0.71 4.14
CA LEU A 215 19.28 -1.77 3.19
C LEU A 215 18.13 -1.32 2.27
N ILE A 216 17.07 -0.75 2.85
CA ILE A 216 15.92 -0.24 2.08
C ILE A 216 16.37 0.92 1.19
N GLY A 217 17.14 1.87 1.74
CA GLY A 217 17.65 3.01 1.00
C GLY A 217 18.50 2.63 -0.19
N TYR A 218 19.44 1.68 -0.02
CA TYR A 218 20.24 1.17 -1.14
C TYR A 218 19.40 0.42 -2.17
N SER A 219 18.36 -0.31 -1.76
CA SER A 219 17.47 -0.96 -2.72
C SER A 219 16.71 0.05 -3.59
N VAL A 220 16.25 1.16 -3.00
CA VAL A 220 15.58 2.26 -3.72
C VAL A 220 16.57 2.95 -4.66
N LEU A 221 17.74 3.33 -4.14
CA LEU A 221 18.79 3.99 -4.91
C LEU A 221 19.25 3.13 -6.09
N PHE A 222 19.36 1.81 -5.92
CA PHE A 222 19.71 0.88 -6.99
C PHE A 222 18.69 0.92 -8.13
N VAL A 223 17.39 0.85 -7.81
CA VAL A 223 16.30 0.92 -8.80
C VAL A 223 16.28 2.27 -9.51
N GLU A 224 16.43 3.37 -8.76
CA GLU A 224 16.49 4.72 -9.32
C GLU A 224 17.71 4.90 -10.24
N THR A 225 18.86 4.36 -9.86
CA THR A 225 20.08 4.43 -10.67
C THR A 225 19.94 3.62 -11.95
N MET A 226 19.35 2.42 -11.89
CA MET A 226 19.06 1.61 -13.09
C MET A 226 18.15 2.37 -14.06
N MET A 227 17.13 3.05 -13.55
CA MET A 227 16.24 3.88 -14.38
C MET A 227 16.96 5.12 -14.92
N ALA A 228 17.71 5.83 -14.07
CA ALA A 228 18.44 7.04 -14.46
C ALA A 228 19.49 6.77 -15.54
N LEU A 229 20.13 5.59 -15.53
CA LEU A 229 21.06 5.18 -16.60
C LEU A 229 20.40 5.09 -17.99
N LEU A 230 19.10 4.83 -18.05
CA LEU A 230 18.36 4.73 -19.32
C LEU A 230 17.88 6.09 -19.84
N PHE A 231 17.59 7.04 -18.94
CA PHE A 231 16.96 8.32 -19.29
C PHE A 231 17.90 9.53 -19.23
N PHE A 232 18.89 9.54 -18.35
CA PHE A 232 19.81 10.69 -18.22
C PHE A 232 20.93 10.58 -19.25
N GLN A 233 21.02 11.57 -20.14
CA GLN A 233 22.16 11.71 -21.04
C GLN A 233 23.40 12.27 -20.31
N ASP A 234 23.18 13.11 -19.29
CA ASP A 234 24.24 13.71 -18.48
C ASP A 234 24.70 12.79 -17.35
N ARG A 235 25.86 12.13 -17.53
CA ARG A 235 26.46 11.28 -16.48
C ARG A 235 26.83 12.05 -15.21
N VAL A 236 27.06 13.35 -15.30
CA VAL A 236 27.38 14.22 -14.15
C VAL A 236 26.16 14.40 -13.23
N ALA A 237 24.96 14.58 -13.80
CA ALA A 237 23.72 14.71 -13.02
C ALA A 237 23.37 13.41 -12.28
N LEU A 238 23.65 12.26 -12.91
CA LEU A 238 23.50 10.94 -12.28
C LEU A 238 24.47 10.77 -11.11
N LEU A 239 25.75 11.11 -11.29
CA LEU A 239 26.75 11.06 -10.21
C LEU A 239 26.38 12.00 -9.06
N PHE A 240 25.85 13.18 -9.36
CA PHE A 240 25.38 14.14 -8.36
C PHE A 240 24.21 13.56 -7.54
N MET A 241 23.22 12.94 -8.20
CA MET A 241 22.10 12.27 -7.53
C MET A 241 22.57 11.17 -6.58
N ILE A 242 23.46 10.29 -7.04
CA ILE A 242 24.03 9.21 -6.22
C ILE A 242 24.85 9.81 -5.06
N GLY A 243 25.67 10.82 -5.34
CA GLY A 243 26.50 11.47 -4.33
C GLY A 243 25.68 12.09 -3.20
N ILE A 244 24.64 12.86 -3.53
CA ILE A 244 23.76 13.48 -2.53
C ILE A 244 22.99 12.43 -1.73
N THR A 245 22.41 11.43 -2.41
CA THR A 245 21.65 10.40 -1.72
C THR A 245 22.53 9.60 -0.75
N LEU A 246 23.74 9.20 -1.18
CA LEU A 246 24.71 8.56 -0.29
C LEU A 246 25.12 9.47 0.89
N LEU A 247 25.38 10.75 0.63
CA LEU A 247 25.73 11.71 1.68
C LEU A 247 24.61 11.86 2.72
N LEU A 248 23.35 11.87 2.28
CA LEU A 248 22.19 11.85 3.18
C LEU A 248 22.18 10.58 4.05
N TYR A 249 22.41 9.39 3.48
CA TYR A 249 22.47 8.14 4.26
C TYR A 249 23.67 8.08 5.21
N PHE A 250 24.82 8.68 4.86
CA PHE A 250 26.02 8.66 5.70
C PHE A 250 26.02 9.72 6.80
N ILE A 251 25.54 10.94 6.54
CA ILE A 251 25.64 12.07 7.46
C ILE A 251 24.33 12.28 8.23
N TYR A 252 23.20 12.36 7.52
CA TYR A 252 21.92 12.69 8.15
C TYR A 252 21.40 11.56 9.03
N LEU A 253 21.49 10.31 8.56
CA LEU A 253 20.99 9.15 9.30
C LEU A 253 21.63 9.01 10.71
N PRO A 254 22.96 9.00 10.90
CA PRO A 254 23.53 8.90 12.23
C PRO A 254 23.28 10.16 13.07
N PHE A 255 23.22 11.34 12.46
CA PHE A 255 22.93 12.59 13.18
C PHE A 255 21.51 12.59 13.76
N LYS A 256 20.52 12.25 12.94
CA LYS A 256 19.11 12.21 13.36
C LYS A 256 18.83 11.06 14.32
N LEU A 257 19.49 9.92 14.16
CA LEU A 257 19.35 8.80 15.10
C LEU A 257 19.95 9.12 16.47
N ARG A 258 21.06 9.88 16.54
CA ARG A 258 21.61 10.34 17.83
C ARG A 258 20.65 11.28 18.56
N SER A 259 20.03 12.22 17.84
CA SER A 259 19.05 13.15 18.44
C SER A 259 17.74 12.49 18.90
N LEU A 260 17.52 11.20 18.61
CA LEU A 260 16.35 10.43 19.05
C LEU A 260 16.66 9.52 20.24
N VAL A 261 17.94 9.42 20.61
CA VAL A 261 18.43 8.61 21.73
C VAL A 261 18.63 9.48 22.97
N ASP A 262 18.98 10.75 22.77
CA ASP A 262 19.01 11.81 23.79
C ASP A 262 17.61 12.37 24.05
#